data_AF-A0A356IAY9-F1
#
_entry.id   AF-A0A356IAY9-F1
#
_cell.length_a   1.000
_cell.length_b   1.000
_cell.length_c   1.000
_cell.angle_alpha   90.00
_cell.angle_beta   90.00
_cell.angle_gamma   90.00
#
_symmetry.space_group_name_H-M   'P 1'
#
loop_
_entity.id
_entity.type
_entity.pdbx_description
1 polymer ?
#
loop_
_entity_poly.entity_id
_entity_poly.type
_entity_poly.pdbx_seq_one_letter_code
_entity_poly.pdbx_strand_id
1 'polypeptide(L)'
;MALGNFAKKGLLLIAIAVSYGIFVSTFSASGSYAVALVLILGVGASAAAFDAMQWTLLQLNVPDDMRGRAVGAWVFAIGFGWVGHLGLGAVAENAGVQWALAVAGLSVILAAIIALSGSKELRKA
;
A
#
# COMPACT_ATOMS: atom_id res chain seq x y z
N MET A 1 3.80 -11.90 -21.99
CA MET A 1 4.80 -12.38 -21.02
C MET A 1 6.02 -11.44 -20.94
N ALA A 2 5.81 -10.10 -20.93
CA ALA A 2 6.92 -9.12 -21.03
C ALA A 2 7.46 -8.61 -19.68
N LEU A 3 6.78 -8.91 -18.56
CA LEU A 3 7.11 -8.41 -17.22
C LEU A 3 7.60 -9.53 -16.26
N GLY A 4 7.92 -10.70 -16.80
CA GLY A 4 8.11 -11.93 -16.02
C GLY A 4 9.37 -11.98 -15.15
N ASN A 5 10.35 -11.10 -15.39
CA ASN A 5 11.66 -11.20 -14.77
C ASN A 5 12.16 -9.85 -14.20
N PHE A 6 11.36 -9.21 -13.36
CA PHE A 6 11.90 -8.18 -12.48
C PHE A 6 12.79 -8.84 -11.45
N ALA A 7 14.09 -8.59 -11.51
CA ALA A 7 15.08 -9.12 -10.56
C ALA A 7 14.95 -8.53 -9.14
N LYS A 8 14.00 -7.61 -8.93
CA LYS A 8 13.76 -6.87 -7.67
C LYS A 8 12.27 -6.62 -7.44
N LYS A 9 11.45 -7.68 -7.39
CA LYS A 9 9.99 -7.58 -7.24
C LYS A 9 9.59 -6.91 -5.93
N GLY A 10 10.41 -7.06 -4.89
CA GLY A 10 10.20 -6.35 -3.62
C GLY A 10 10.37 -4.84 -3.75
N LEU A 11 11.36 -4.36 -4.52
CA LEU A 11 11.49 -2.92 -4.80
C LEU A 11 10.33 -2.37 -5.64
N LEU A 12 9.79 -3.17 -6.55
CA LEU A 12 8.61 -2.78 -7.31
C LEU A 12 7.40 -2.58 -6.40
N LEU A 13 7.17 -3.49 -5.43
CA LEU A 13 6.12 -3.33 -4.42
C LEU A 13 6.28 -2.02 -3.64
N ILE A 14 7.51 -1.70 -3.21
CA ILE A 14 7.80 -0.43 -2.50
C ILE A 14 7.51 0.78 -3.38
N ALA A 15 7.92 0.75 -4.65
CA ALA A 15 7.65 1.85 -5.58
C ALA A 15 6.15 2.10 -5.78
N ILE A 16 5.36 1.02 -5.90
CA ILE A 16 3.90 1.09 -6.01
C ILE A 16 3.27 1.64 -4.73
N ALA A 17 3.75 1.22 -3.55
CA ALA A 17 3.25 1.73 -2.27
C ALA A 17 3.53 3.23 -2.09
N VAL A 18 4.73 3.69 -2.49
CA VAL A 18 5.08 5.11 -2.48
C VAL A 18 4.22 5.90 -3.48
N SER A 19 3.99 5.39 -4.69
CA SER A 19 3.11 6.06 -5.66
C SER A 19 1.68 6.17 -5.15
N TYR A 20 1.14 5.10 -4.54
CA TYR A 20 -0.17 5.12 -3.90
C TYR A 20 -0.25 6.22 -2.83
N GLY A 21 0.72 6.27 -1.91
CA GLY A 21 0.76 7.28 -0.86
C GLY A 21 0.84 8.72 -1.41
N ILE A 22 1.64 8.95 -2.46
CA ILE A 22 1.73 10.25 -3.14
C ILE A 22 0.38 10.64 -3.76
N PHE A 23 -0.30 9.72 -4.45
CA PHE A 23 -1.61 9.99 -5.05
C PHE A 23 -2.64 10.34 -3.97
N VAL A 24 -2.69 9.60 -2.87
CA VAL A 24 -3.62 9.86 -1.75
C VAL A 24 -3.31 11.18 -1.06
N SER A 25 -2.04 11.46 -0.74
CA SER A 25 -1.65 12.74 -0.14
C SER A 25 -1.94 13.92 -1.06
N THR A 26 -1.70 13.79 -2.36
CA THR A 26 -1.99 14.86 -3.33
C THR A 26 -3.50 15.05 -3.53
N PHE A 27 -4.27 13.95 -3.49
CA PHE A 27 -5.72 13.98 -3.57
C PHE A 27 -6.35 14.80 -2.44
N SER A 28 -5.73 14.78 -1.25
CA SER A 28 -6.18 15.61 -0.13
C SER A 28 -6.20 17.11 -0.45
N ALA A 29 -5.26 17.60 -1.25
CA ALA A 29 -5.13 19.02 -1.59
C ALA A 29 -5.96 19.44 -2.82
N SER A 30 -6.72 18.53 -3.44
CA SER A 30 -7.39 18.81 -4.70
C SER A 30 -8.68 19.63 -4.51
N GLY A 31 -8.66 20.89 -4.97
CA GLY A 31 -9.85 21.75 -5.01
C GLY A 31 -10.66 21.65 -6.32
N SER A 32 -10.15 20.91 -7.32
CA SER A 32 -10.77 20.77 -8.64
C SER A 32 -11.25 19.34 -8.88
N TYR A 33 -12.53 19.20 -9.26
CA TYR A 33 -13.16 17.91 -9.54
C TYR A 33 -12.42 17.10 -10.61
N ALA A 34 -11.96 17.76 -11.69
CA ALA A 34 -11.22 17.09 -12.75
C ALA A 34 -9.87 16.53 -12.26
N VAL A 35 -9.16 17.27 -11.40
CA VAL A 35 -7.90 16.83 -10.80
C VAL A 35 -8.15 15.66 -9.84
N ALA A 36 -9.23 15.72 -9.05
CA ALA A 36 -9.65 14.66 -8.16
C ALA A 36 -9.91 13.34 -8.91
N LEU A 37 -10.55 13.39 -10.07
CA LEU A 37 -10.80 12.21 -10.92
C LEU A 37 -9.52 11.56 -11.43
N VAL A 38 -8.54 12.35 -11.86
CA VAL A 38 -7.25 11.81 -12.32
C VAL A 38 -6.48 11.19 -11.16
N LEU A 39 -6.46 11.86 -10.01
CA LEU A 39 -5.77 11.38 -8.82
C LEU A 39 -6.38 10.09 -8.28
N ILE A 40 -7.71 9.99 -8.20
CA ILE A 40 -8.37 8.77 -7.71
C ILE A 40 -8.17 7.58 -8.65
N LEU A 41 -8.03 7.83 -9.96
CA LEU A 41 -7.64 6.80 -10.92
C LEU A 41 -6.21 6.30 -10.64
N GLY A 42 -5.30 7.20 -10.31
CA GLY A 42 -3.93 6.86 -9.85
C GLY A 42 -3.91 6.06 -8.54
N VAL A 43 -4.77 6.43 -7.57
CA VAL A 43 -4.98 5.69 -6.32
C VAL A 43 -5.45 4.26 -6.62
N GLY A 44 -6.51 4.11 -7.41
CA GLY A 44 -7.06 2.80 -7.77
C GLY A 44 -6.09 1.92 -8.55
N ALA A 45 -5.37 2.50 -9.52
CA ALA A 45 -4.36 1.77 -10.29
C ALA A 45 -3.21 1.28 -9.39
N SER A 46 -2.74 2.13 -8.48
CA SER A 46 -1.66 1.76 -7.55
C SER A 46 -2.13 0.72 -6.53
N ALA A 47 -3.36 0.81 -6.02
CA ALA A 47 -3.94 -0.18 -5.13
C ALA A 47 -4.04 -1.56 -5.79
N ALA A 48 -4.59 -1.63 -6.99
CA ALA A 48 -4.69 -2.88 -7.74
C ALA A 48 -3.31 -3.49 -8.04
N ALA A 49 -2.32 -2.66 -8.39
CA ALA A 49 -0.95 -3.12 -8.60
C ALA A 49 -0.30 -3.62 -7.31
N PHE A 50 -0.56 -2.97 -6.18
CA PHE A 50 -0.07 -3.39 -4.86
C PHE A 50 -0.63 -4.75 -4.48
N ASP A 51 -1.95 -4.94 -4.59
CA ASP A 51 -2.62 -6.21 -4.29
C ASP A 51 -2.08 -7.36 -5.16
N ALA A 52 -1.95 -7.13 -6.47
CA ALA A 52 -1.42 -8.12 -7.39
C ALA A 52 0.02 -8.52 -7.04
N MET A 53 0.86 -7.54 -6.69
CA MET A 53 2.26 -7.78 -6.32
C MET A 53 2.39 -8.44 -4.96
N GLN A 54 1.56 -8.06 -3.99
CA GLN A 54 1.52 -8.66 -2.66
C GLN A 54 1.19 -10.15 -2.74
N TRP A 55 0.16 -10.53 -3.50
CA TRP A 55 -0.18 -11.93 -3.71
C TRP A 55 0.89 -12.70 -4.48
N THR A 56 1.48 -12.07 -5.51
CA THR A 56 2.59 -12.67 -6.27
C THR A 56 3.78 -12.97 -5.37
N LEU A 57 4.19 -12.02 -4.54
CA LEU A 57 5.30 -12.18 -3.61
C LEU A 57 5.00 -13.22 -2.52
N LEU A 58 3.78 -13.22 -1.98
CA LEU A 58 3.36 -14.21 -1.00
C LEU A 58 3.47 -15.63 -1.59
N GLN A 59 2.97 -15.84 -2.81
CA GLN A 59 2.98 -17.15 -3.46
C GLN A 59 4.38 -17.60 -3.89
N LEU A 60 5.28 -16.67 -4.25
CA LEU A 60 6.64 -17.00 -4.69
C LEU A 60 7.59 -17.30 -3.53
N ASN A 61 7.36 -16.71 -2.35
CA ASN A 61 8.28 -16.82 -1.21
C ASN A 61 7.81 -17.84 -0.16
N VAL A 62 6.59 -18.37 -0.28
CA VAL A 62 6.05 -19.34 0.69
C VAL A 62 6.05 -20.75 0.08
N PRO A 63 6.72 -21.73 0.72
CA PRO A 63 6.65 -23.14 0.37
C PRO A 63 5.21 -23.69 0.41
N ASP A 64 4.89 -24.66 -0.45
CA ASP A 64 3.53 -25.18 -0.63
C ASP A 64 2.90 -25.73 0.65
N ASP A 65 3.69 -26.37 1.51
CA ASP A 65 3.27 -26.92 2.81
C ASP A 65 2.97 -25.84 3.85
N MET A 66 3.52 -24.64 3.69
CA MET A 66 3.33 -23.50 4.60
C MET A 66 2.35 -22.44 4.10
N ARG A 67 1.80 -22.58 2.87
CA ARG A 67 0.87 -21.61 2.28
C ARG A 67 -0.31 -21.29 3.18
N GLY A 68 -0.95 -22.31 3.76
CA GLY A 68 -2.08 -22.12 4.66
C GLY A 68 -1.74 -21.32 5.92
N ARG A 69 -0.53 -21.51 6.47
CA ARG A 69 -0.05 -20.76 7.65
C ARG A 69 0.27 -19.31 7.30
N ALA A 70 0.93 -19.09 6.16
CA ALA A 70 1.27 -17.73 5.71
C ALA A 70 0.01 -16.92 5.37
N VAL A 71 -0.96 -17.52 4.67
CA VAL A 71 -2.25 -16.88 4.41
C VAL A 71 -3.02 -16.64 5.70
N GLY A 72 -3.02 -17.59 6.65
CA GLY A 72 -3.63 -17.40 7.96
C GLY A 72 -3.02 -16.22 8.74
N ALA A 73 -1.69 -16.09 8.75
CA ALA A 73 -1.00 -14.95 9.36
C ALA A 73 -1.34 -13.62 8.65
N TRP A 74 -1.45 -13.63 7.32
CA TRP A 74 -1.88 -12.48 6.54
C TRP A 74 -3.31 -12.06 6.91
N VAL A 75 -4.27 -13.01 6.96
CA VAL A 75 -5.66 -12.75 7.37
C VAL A 75 -5.74 -12.21 8.79
N PHE A 76 -4.96 -12.78 9.71
CA PHE A 76 -4.87 -12.27 11.08
C PHE A 76 -4.38 -10.81 11.10
N ALA A 77 -3.34 -10.49 10.34
CA ALA A 77 -2.79 -9.14 10.26
C ALA A 77 -3.78 -8.11 9.69
N ILE A 78 -4.43 -8.41 8.55
CA ILE A 78 -5.42 -7.51 7.95
C ILE A 78 -6.68 -7.38 8.82
N GLY A 79 -6.95 -8.35 9.70
CA GLY A 79 -8.02 -8.30 10.68
C GLY A 79 -7.92 -7.11 11.64
N PHE A 80 -6.73 -6.52 11.81
CA PHE A 80 -6.53 -5.29 12.60
C PHE A 80 -6.71 -4.00 11.80
N GLY A 81 -7.12 -4.06 10.53
CA GLY A 81 -7.31 -2.89 9.67
C GLY A 81 -8.28 -1.85 10.23
N TRP A 82 -9.25 -2.27 11.05
CA TRP A 82 -10.20 -1.37 11.72
C TRP A 82 -9.52 -0.33 12.63
N VAL A 83 -8.33 -0.62 13.18
CA VAL A 83 -7.57 0.34 14.01
C VAL A 83 -7.21 1.58 13.19
N GLY A 84 -6.78 1.38 11.93
CA GLY A 84 -6.49 2.48 11.02
C GLY A 84 -7.75 3.26 10.65
N HIS A 85 -8.87 2.57 10.42
CA HIS A 85 -10.15 3.23 10.13
C HIS A 85 -10.65 4.10 11.27
N LEU A 86 -10.59 3.62 12.53
CA LEU A 86 -10.96 4.43 13.69
C LEU A 86 -10.04 5.64 13.85
N GLY A 87 -8.73 5.45 13.71
CA GLY A 87 -7.76 6.55 13.78
C GLY A 87 -8.01 7.63 12.73
N LEU A 88 -8.20 7.23 11.46
CA LEU A 88 -8.50 8.16 10.38
C LEU A 88 -9.88 8.82 10.53
N GLY A 89 -10.87 8.09 11.06
CA GLY A 89 -12.19 8.63 11.39
C GLY A 89 -12.12 9.74 12.43
N ALA A 90 -11.37 9.51 13.52
CA ALA A 90 -11.16 10.52 14.56
C ALA A 90 -10.42 11.76 14.03
N VAL A 91 -9.41 11.58 13.17
CA VAL A 91 -8.74 12.70 12.50
C VAL A 91 -9.70 13.44 11.57
N ALA A 92 -10.55 12.72 10.83
CA ALA A 92 -11.53 13.32 9.94
C ALA A 92 -12.58 14.15 10.69
N GLU A 93 -12.99 13.70 11.89
CA GLU A 93 -13.95 14.42 12.74
C GLU A 93 -13.35 15.71 13.32
N ASN A 94 -12.10 15.67 13.79
CA ASN A 94 -11.48 16.81 14.49
C ASN A 94 -10.78 17.81 13.55
N ALA A 95 -10.11 17.31 12.50
CA ALA A 95 -9.31 18.11 11.59
C ALA A 95 -9.91 18.19 10.18
N GLY A 96 -10.90 17.35 9.85
CA GLY A 96 -11.51 17.29 8.53
C GLY A 96 -10.93 16.20 7.63
N VAL A 97 -11.72 15.81 6.63
CA VAL A 97 -11.41 14.71 5.69
C VAL A 97 -10.10 14.93 4.93
N GLN A 98 -9.79 16.18 4.58
CA GLN A 98 -8.54 16.53 3.88
C GLN A 98 -7.31 16.12 4.69
N TRP A 99 -7.26 16.45 5.98
CA TRP A 99 -6.11 16.09 6.83
C TRP A 99 -6.05 14.59 7.09
N ALA A 100 -7.20 13.92 7.24
CA ALA A 100 -7.24 12.46 7.36
C ALA A 100 -6.62 11.77 6.13
N LEU A 101 -6.97 12.21 4.93
CA LEU A 101 -6.39 11.69 3.68
C LEU A 101 -4.89 11.98 3.57
N ALA A 102 -4.45 13.18 3.94
CA ALA A 102 -3.03 13.54 3.94
C ALA A 102 -2.21 12.63 4.87
N VAL A 103 -2.70 12.42 6.11
CA VAL A 103 -2.09 11.54 7.11
C VAL A 103 -2.07 10.08 6.63
N ALA A 104 -3.15 9.62 5.99
CA ALA A 104 -3.21 8.28 5.41
C ALA A 104 -2.16 8.06 4.31
N GLY A 105 -2.00 9.01 3.38
CA GLY A 105 -0.98 8.90 2.33
C GLY A 105 0.43 8.92 2.90
N LEU A 106 0.70 9.80 3.88
CA LEU A 106 2.00 9.89 4.55
C LEU A 106 2.34 8.62 5.35
N SER A 107 1.36 8.03 6.05
CA SER A 107 1.59 6.80 6.81
C SER A 107 1.94 5.62 5.90
N VAL A 108 1.35 5.53 4.71
CA VAL A 108 1.73 4.51 3.71
C VAL A 108 3.15 4.74 3.20
N ILE A 109 3.54 5.99 2.91
CA ILE A 109 4.93 6.30 2.49
C ILE A 109 5.92 5.93 3.58
N LEU A 110 5.63 6.27 4.84
CA LEU A 110 6.47 5.91 5.98
C LEU A 110 6.59 4.39 6.13
N ALA A 111 5.48 3.65 6.01
CA ALA A 111 5.50 2.19 6.04
C ALA A 111 6.36 1.62 4.91
N ALA A 112 6.29 2.17 3.70
CA ALA A 112 7.12 1.76 2.57
C ALA A 112 8.62 2.03 2.81
N ILE A 113 8.97 3.16 3.42
CA ILE A 113 10.37 3.49 3.79
C ILE A 113 10.88 2.55 4.90
N ILE A 114 10.05 2.26 5.91
CA ILE A 114 10.38 1.31 6.98
C ILE A 114 10.57 -0.09 6.40
N ALA A 115 9.68 -0.54 5.52
CA ALA A 115 9.83 -1.81 4.83
C ALA A 115 11.14 -1.83 4.05
N LEU A 116 11.44 -0.78 3.28
CA LEU A 116 12.69 -0.67 2.53
C LEU A 116 13.92 -0.71 3.44
N SER A 117 13.91 -0.12 4.64
CA SER A 117 15.07 -0.06 5.54
C SER A 117 15.25 -1.34 6.39
N GLY A 118 14.15 -1.93 6.87
CA GLY A 118 14.16 -3.05 7.81
C GLY A 118 14.32 -4.42 7.14
N SER A 119 13.89 -4.58 5.89
CA SER A 119 13.84 -5.90 5.25
C SER A 119 14.90 -6.07 4.16
N LYS A 120 16.04 -6.66 4.55
CA LYS A 120 17.12 -7.02 3.61
C LYS A 120 16.66 -8.01 2.55
N GLU A 121 15.64 -8.80 2.84
CA GLU A 121 15.06 -9.78 1.90
C GLU A 121 14.21 -9.12 0.81
N LEU A 122 13.40 -8.10 1.12
CA LEU A 122 12.64 -7.35 0.10
C LEU A 122 13.54 -6.57 -0.88
N ARG A 123 14.77 -6.22 -0.47
CA ARG A 123 15.77 -5.63 -1.38
C ARG A 123 16.40 -6.64 -2.33
N LYS A 124 16.32 -7.93 -2.00
CA LYS A 124 16.94 -9.04 -2.74
C LYS A 124 15.94 -9.85 -3.58
N ALA A 125 14.65 -9.81 -3.23
CA ALA A 125 13.52 -10.39 -3.97
C ALA A 125 13.05 -9.49 -5.11
#